data_AF-A0A945CWL6-F1
#
_entry.id   AF-A0A945CWL6-F1
#
_cell.length_a   1.000
_cell.length_b   1.000
_cell.length_c   1.000
_cell.angle_alpha   90.00
_cell.angle_beta   90.00
_cell.angle_gamma   90.00
#
_symmetry.space_group_name_H-M   'P 1'
#
loop_
_entity.id
_entity.type
_entity.pdbx_description
1 polymer ?
#
loop_
_entity_poly.entity_id
_entity_poly.type
_entity_poly.pdbx_seq_one_letter_code
_entity_poly.pdbx_strand_id
1 'polypeptide(L)'
;MNLRIFSTSIMSGLLLVVIGCTEQTTTEIIGEPSNQPLLEKGSYAMWQGRWADAADLYSQAVKRHPGDWMAQYHLGQCYMEMDQPQKASQSLAVAESLSPTNTDIADLYAEALLQSGEQNRLYTFLQHRAQKLQTVRAWVVFAQYAMDLDDPDSAINAINTAIAIGDGGNAEPFIIAAIFAERLGDDSLAVTRWQEAWIIEPTNTEISDALRGHGIVPGPTMTGVDDSQ
;
A
#
# COMPACT_ATOMS: atom_id res chain seq x y z
N MET A 1 -17.27 -70.36 -41.30
CA MET A 1 -17.11 -71.10 -42.56
C MET A 1 -16.94 -70.07 -43.68
N ASN A 2 -15.77 -70.11 -44.35
CA ASN A 2 -15.37 -69.48 -45.63
C ASN A 2 -15.37 -67.94 -45.71
N LEU A 3 -14.27 -67.16 -45.72
CA LEU A 3 -12.86 -67.25 -46.21
C LEU A 3 -12.65 -66.71 -47.65
N ARG A 4 -11.91 -65.58 -47.73
CA ARG A 4 -11.06 -65.02 -48.83
C ARG A 4 -11.77 -64.52 -50.10
N ILE A 5 -11.34 -63.43 -50.75
CA ILE A 5 -10.14 -63.32 -51.61
C ILE A 5 -9.69 -61.85 -51.79
N PHE A 6 -8.36 -61.64 -51.87
CA PHE A 6 -7.63 -60.43 -52.29
C PHE A 6 -7.75 -60.17 -53.80
N SER A 7 -7.72 -58.91 -54.25
CA SER A 7 -7.09 -58.56 -55.53
C SER A 7 -6.69 -57.09 -55.60
N THR A 8 -5.43 -56.89 -55.97
CA THR A 8 -4.71 -55.64 -56.22
C THR A 8 -5.13 -54.98 -57.54
N SER A 9 -5.12 -53.65 -57.61
CA SER A 9 -4.83 -52.92 -58.86
C SER A 9 -4.31 -51.51 -58.55
N ILE A 10 -3.06 -51.28 -58.95
CA ILE A 10 -2.39 -49.99 -59.06
C ILE A 10 -2.79 -49.43 -60.43
N MET A 11 -3.34 -48.22 -60.50
CA MET A 11 -3.32 -47.44 -61.73
C MET A 11 -3.25 -45.94 -61.44
N SER A 12 -2.19 -45.35 -61.97
CA SER A 12 -1.86 -43.93 -62.03
C SER A 12 -3.01 -43.08 -62.57
N GLY A 13 -3.14 -41.83 -62.07
CA GLY A 13 -4.04 -40.88 -62.71
C GLY A 13 -4.21 -39.56 -62.00
N LEU A 14 -3.56 -38.53 -62.57
CA LEU A 14 -3.95 -37.13 -62.56
C LEU A 14 -3.77 -36.30 -61.28
N LEU A 15 -2.68 -35.53 -61.34
CA LEU A 15 -2.50 -34.24 -60.70
C LEU A 15 -3.67 -33.30 -61.08
N LEU A 16 -4.53 -32.95 -60.13
CA LEU A 16 -5.38 -31.77 -60.22
C LEU A 16 -4.96 -30.83 -59.10
N VAL A 17 -4.22 -29.80 -59.50
CA VAL A 17 -3.88 -28.64 -58.66
C VAL A 17 -5.20 -27.92 -58.38
N VAL A 18 -5.79 -28.18 -57.22
CA VAL A 18 -6.85 -27.30 -56.70
C VAL A 18 -6.14 -26.13 -56.05
N ILE A 19 -6.06 -25.02 -56.78
CA ILE A 19 -5.80 -23.70 -56.21
C ILE A 19 -7.05 -23.35 -55.40
N GLY A 20 -7.12 -23.88 -54.18
CA GLY A 20 -8.10 -23.48 -53.18
C GLY A 20 -7.50 -22.32 -52.41
N CYS A 21 -8.07 -21.13 -52.61
CA CYS A 21 -7.75 -19.92 -51.86
C CYS A 21 -7.53 -20.22 -50.37
N THR A 22 -6.35 -19.85 -49.89
CA THR A 22 -6.04 -19.75 -48.48
C THR A 22 -6.84 -18.60 -47.87
N GLU A 23 -8.04 -18.87 -47.40
CA GLU A 23 -8.59 -18.12 -46.26
C GLU A 23 -8.18 -18.87 -45.00
N GLN A 24 -6.87 -18.86 -44.73
CA GLN A 24 -6.43 -18.89 -43.35
C GLN A 24 -6.87 -17.56 -42.76
N THR A 25 -8.05 -17.54 -42.14
CA THR A 25 -8.32 -16.59 -41.06
C THR A 25 -7.24 -16.81 -40.01
N THR A 26 -6.13 -16.12 -40.20
CA THR A 26 -5.24 -15.74 -39.12
C THR A 26 -6.11 -14.87 -38.23
N THR A 27 -6.74 -15.48 -37.24
CA THR A 27 -7.02 -14.80 -35.99
C THR A 27 -5.66 -14.34 -35.49
N GLU A 28 -5.27 -13.16 -35.94
CA GLU A 28 -4.20 -12.38 -35.35
C GLU A 28 -4.55 -12.36 -33.85
N ILE A 29 -3.77 -13.08 -33.05
CA ILE A 29 -3.79 -12.92 -31.60
C ILE A 29 -3.21 -11.53 -31.39
N ILE A 30 -4.04 -10.51 -31.59
CA ILE A 30 -3.77 -9.16 -31.13
C ILE A 30 -3.81 -9.30 -29.63
N GLY A 31 -2.64 -9.58 -29.03
CA GLY A 31 -2.48 -9.53 -27.58
C GLY A 31 -3.06 -8.20 -27.11
N GLU A 32 -3.77 -8.22 -25.98
CA GLU A 32 -4.45 -7.02 -25.50
C GLU A 32 -3.51 -5.81 -25.53
N PRO A 33 -3.92 -4.68 -26.13
CA PRO A 33 -3.05 -3.54 -26.30
C PRO A 33 -2.53 -3.09 -24.93
N SER A 34 -1.23 -2.84 -24.86
CA SER A 34 -0.55 -2.43 -23.62
C SER A 34 -1.23 -1.20 -23.01
N ASN A 35 -1.32 -1.19 -21.68
CA ASN A 35 -1.77 -0.02 -20.92
C ASN A 35 -0.77 1.13 -20.92
N GLN A 36 0.50 0.87 -21.25
CA GLN A 36 1.59 1.84 -21.14
C GLN A 36 1.26 3.22 -21.74
N PRO A 37 0.68 3.34 -22.96
CA PRO A 37 0.36 4.65 -23.53
C PRO A 37 -0.76 5.39 -22.78
N LEU A 38 -1.69 4.67 -22.16
CA LEU A 38 -2.74 5.27 -21.33
C LEU A 38 -2.16 5.76 -20.00
N LEU A 39 -1.28 4.97 -19.39
CA LEU A 39 -0.59 5.35 -18.16
C LEU A 39 0.27 6.59 -18.37
N GLU A 40 1.08 6.65 -19.43
CA GLU A 40 1.94 7.81 -19.73
C GLU A 40 1.13 9.09 -19.97
N LYS A 41 0.04 9.00 -20.74
CA LYS A 41 -0.87 10.14 -20.95
C LYS A 41 -1.56 10.56 -19.65
N GLY A 42 -1.99 9.59 -18.84
CA GLY A 42 -2.59 9.82 -17.53
C GLY A 42 -1.63 10.57 -16.62
N SER A 43 -0.38 10.10 -16.52
CA SER A 43 0.65 10.71 -15.68
C SER A 43 0.98 12.13 -16.15
N TYR A 44 1.00 12.37 -17.47
CA TYR A 44 1.20 13.71 -18.02
C TYR A 44 0.02 14.65 -17.74
N ALA A 45 -1.22 14.14 -17.68
CA ALA A 45 -2.38 14.91 -17.27
C ALA A 45 -2.36 15.23 -15.77
N MET A 46 -1.97 14.27 -14.92
CA MET A 46 -1.74 14.49 -13.48
C MET A 46 -0.69 15.56 -13.21
N TRP A 47 0.44 15.51 -13.91
CA TRP A 47 1.50 16.52 -13.79
C TRP A 47 1.02 17.94 -14.12
N GLN A 48 -0.03 18.06 -14.94
CA GLN A 48 -0.66 19.34 -15.29
C GLN A 48 -1.85 19.72 -14.39
N GLY A 49 -2.15 18.93 -13.36
CA GLY A 49 -3.31 19.13 -12.49
C GLY A 49 -4.65 18.87 -13.18
N ARG A 50 -4.67 18.23 -14.35
CA ARG A 50 -5.90 17.83 -15.05
C ARG A 50 -6.39 16.49 -14.53
N TRP A 51 -6.86 16.49 -13.28
CA TRP A 51 -7.24 15.27 -12.55
C TRP A 51 -8.40 14.51 -13.20
N ALA A 52 -9.38 15.21 -13.78
CA ALA A 52 -10.50 14.58 -14.48
C ALA A 52 -10.05 13.85 -15.76
N ASP A 53 -9.22 14.49 -16.58
CA ASP A 53 -8.65 13.88 -17.80
C ASP A 53 -7.80 12.65 -17.45
N ALA A 54 -6.98 12.77 -16.39
CA ALA A 54 -6.17 11.67 -15.89
C ALA A 54 -7.04 10.50 -15.42
N ALA A 55 -8.09 10.77 -14.63
CA ALA A 55 -9.03 9.76 -14.17
C ALA A 55 -9.71 9.03 -15.35
N ASP A 56 -10.09 9.74 -16.41
CA ASP A 56 -10.67 9.12 -17.62
C ASP A 56 -9.66 8.21 -18.35
N LEU A 57 -8.38 8.60 -18.40
CA LEU A 57 -7.32 7.79 -18.99
C LEU A 57 -7.02 6.54 -18.15
N TYR A 58 -6.91 6.68 -16.83
CA TYR A 58 -6.71 5.55 -15.94
C TYR A 58 -7.94 4.64 -15.85
N SER A 59 -9.15 5.18 -15.94
CA SER A 59 -10.38 4.38 -16.03
C SER A 59 -10.39 3.50 -17.28
N GLN A 60 -9.93 4.03 -18.41
CA GLN A 60 -9.74 3.23 -19.63
C GLN A 60 -8.66 2.16 -19.44
N ALA A 61 -7.55 2.48 -18.77
CA ALA A 61 -6.49 1.53 -18.47
C ALA A 61 -6.97 0.39 -17.58
N VAL A 62 -7.73 0.70 -16.51
CA VAL A 62 -8.35 -0.26 -15.61
C VAL A 62 -9.38 -1.14 -16.33
N LYS A 63 -10.16 -0.59 -17.26
CA LYS A 63 -11.11 -1.38 -18.06
C LYS A 63 -10.42 -2.39 -18.97
N ARG A 64 -9.23 -2.05 -19.50
CA ARG A 64 -8.43 -2.95 -20.35
C ARG A 64 -7.74 -4.01 -19.50
N HIS A 65 -7.07 -3.59 -18.43
CA HIS A 65 -6.32 -4.49 -17.54
C HIS A 65 -6.73 -4.22 -16.08
N PRO A 66 -7.77 -4.90 -15.56
CA PRO A 66 -8.24 -4.69 -14.19
C PRO A 66 -7.20 -5.03 -13.10
N GLY A 67 -6.21 -5.87 -13.44
CA GLY A 67 -5.10 -6.28 -12.57
C GLY A 67 -3.89 -5.35 -12.58
N ASP A 68 -3.95 -4.23 -13.27
CA ASP A 68 -2.90 -3.20 -13.26
C ASP A 68 -3.03 -2.33 -12.01
N TRP A 69 -2.26 -2.67 -10.97
CA TRP A 69 -2.30 -1.96 -9.69
C TRP A 69 -1.89 -0.49 -9.83
N MET A 70 -1.01 -0.14 -10.78
CA MET A 70 -0.58 1.25 -11.01
C MET A 70 -1.74 2.07 -11.56
N ALA A 71 -2.49 1.52 -12.53
CA ALA A 71 -3.69 2.17 -13.06
C ALA A 71 -4.73 2.41 -11.96
N GLN A 72 -4.96 1.40 -11.11
CA GLN A 72 -5.90 1.51 -9.98
C GLN A 72 -5.44 2.54 -8.94
N TYR A 73 -4.14 2.55 -8.60
CA TYR A 73 -3.56 3.49 -7.66
C TYR A 73 -3.70 4.94 -8.15
N HIS A 74 -3.26 5.23 -9.38
CA HIS A 74 -3.33 6.58 -9.93
C HIS A 74 -4.78 7.03 -10.19
N LEU A 75 -5.69 6.11 -10.53
CA LEU A 75 -7.12 6.43 -10.58
C LEU A 75 -7.63 6.85 -9.20
N GLY A 76 -7.25 6.12 -8.15
CA GLY A 76 -7.53 6.47 -6.76
C GLY A 76 -7.00 7.85 -6.38
N GLN A 77 -5.74 8.13 -6.71
CA GLN A 77 -5.11 9.43 -6.48
C GLN A 77 -5.86 10.57 -7.20
N CYS A 78 -6.24 10.37 -8.46
CA CYS A 78 -7.04 11.37 -9.17
C CYS A 78 -8.39 11.63 -8.48
N TYR A 79 -9.04 10.59 -7.95
CA TYR A 79 -10.27 10.77 -7.19
C TYR A 79 -10.09 11.51 -5.87
N MET A 80 -8.97 11.32 -5.17
CA MET A 80 -8.64 12.11 -3.97
C MET A 80 -8.49 13.59 -4.31
N GLU A 81 -7.73 13.92 -5.35
CA GLU A 81 -7.53 15.30 -5.81
C GLU A 81 -8.82 15.98 -6.32
N MET A 82 -9.82 15.19 -6.70
CA MET A 82 -11.14 15.66 -7.12
C MET A 82 -12.17 15.68 -5.97
N ASP A 83 -11.75 15.53 -4.72
CA ASP A 83 -12.61 15.46 -3.53
C ASP A 83 -13.70 14.37 -3.63
N GLN A 84 -13.32 13.21 -4.15
CA GLN A 84 -14.17 12.03 -4.34
C GLN A 84 -13.64 10.81 -3.55
N PRO A 85 -13.51 10.89 -2.22
CA PRO A 85 -12.83 9.87 -1.42
C PRO A 85 -13.53 8.50 -1.47
N GLN A 86 -14.85 8.45 -1.64
CA GLN A 86 -15.57 7.15 -1.79
C GLN A 86 -15.20 6.42 -3.08
N LYS A 87 -14.92 7.13 -4.18
CA LYS A 87 -14.45 6.50 -5.43
C LYS A 87 -12.98 6.13 -5.32
N ALA A 88 -12.19 6.97 -4.68
CA ALA A 88 -10.79 6.68 -4.39
C ALA A 88 -10.65 5.39 -3.59
N SER A 89 -11.43 5.23 -2.51
CA SER A 89 -11.38 4.05 -1.64
C SER A 89 -11.70 2.75 -2.40
N GLN A 90 -12.56 2.80 -3.41
CA GLN A 90 -12.88 1.64 -4.25
C GLN A 90 -11.70 1.24 -5.15
N SER A 91 -11.09 2.19 -5.86
CA SER A 91 -9.92 1.92 -6.71
C SER A 91 -8.70 1.50 -5.89
N LEU A 92 -8.45 2.16 -4.75
CA LEU A 92 -7.32 1.89 -3.87
C LEU A 92 -7.45 0.55 -3.16
N ALA A 93 -8.66 0.10 -2.81
CA ALA A 93 -8.88 -1.24 -2.28
C ALA A 93 -8.41 -2.32 -3.27
N VAL A 94 -8.65 -2.13 -4.57
CA VAL A 94 -8.17 -3.05 -5.61
C VAL A 94 -6.64 -2.96 -5.73
N ALA A 95 -6.08 -1.76 -5.78
CA ALA A 95 -4.64 -1.56 -5.83
C ALA A 95 -3.91 -2.24 -4.65
N GLU A 96 -4.44 -2.08 -3.43
CA GLU A 96 -3.93 -2.70 -2.20
C GLU A 96 -4.02 -4.23 -2.25
N SER A 97 -5.11 -4.78 -2.81
CA SER A 97 -5.24 -6.23 -2.97
C SER A 97 -4.21 -6.83 -3.95
N LEU A 98 -3.81 -6.04 -4.96
CA LEU A 98 -2.86 -6.44 -6.00
C LEU A 98 -1.40 -6.24 -5.55
N SER A 99 -1.14 -5.24 -4.69
CA SER A 99 0.21 -4.91 -4.20
C SER A 99 0.20 -4.63 -2.68
N PRO A 100 -0.05 -5.65 -1.84
CA PRO A 100 -0.33 -5.50 -0.40
C PRO A 100 0.88 -5.13 0.47
N THR A 101 2.06 -4.95 -0.11
CA THR A 101 3.27 -4.50 0.59
C THR A 101 3.68 -3.08 0.21
N ASN A 102 2.99 -2.46 -0.75
CA ASN A 102 3.25 -1.09 -1.14
C ASN A 102 2.67 -0.15 -0.07
N THR A 103 3.51 0.69 0.51
CA THR A 103 3.10 1.64 1.57
C THR A 103 2.35 2.82 1.01
N ASP A 104 2.71 3.31 -0.19
CA ASP A 104 2.07 4.49 -0.79
C ASP A 104 0.60 4.22 -1.12
N ILE A 105 0.30 2.99 -1.56
CA ILE A 105 -1.09 2.55 -1.79
C ILE A 105 -1.84 2.47 -0.46
N ALA A 106 -1.23 1.89 0.56
CA ALA A 106 -1.87 1.69 1.86
C ALA A 106 -2.16 3.01 2.57
N ASP A 107 -1.22 3.95 2.53
CA ASP A 107 -1.35 5.26 3.15
C ASP A 107 -2.45 6.06 2.45
N LEU A 108 -2.46 6.09 1.11
CA LEU A 108 -3.52 6.77 0.35
C LEU A 108 -4.89 6.08 0.51
N TYR A 109 -4.92 4.75 0.64
CA TYR A 109 -6.16 4.02 0.90
C TYR A 109 -6.72 4.32 2.29
N ALA A 110 -5.85 4.37 3.31
CA ALA A 110 -6.23 4.74 4.66
C ALA A 110 -6.80 6.16 4.71
N GLU A 111 -6.15 7.11 4.04
CA GLU A 111 -6.63 8.48 3.92
C GLU A 111 -7.98 8.56 3.19
N ALA A 112 -8.14 7.84 2.09
CA ALA A 112 -9.40 7.78 1.36
C ALA A 112 -10.55 7.23 2.24
N LEU A 113 -10.29 6.20 3.05
CA LEU A 113 -11.28 5.65 3.98
C LEU A 113 -11.61 6.62 5.12
N LEU A 114 -10.64 7.37 5.62
CA LEU A 114 -10.87 8.39 6.64
C LEU A 114 -11.75 9.52 6.09
N GLN A 115 -11.36 10.11 4.95
CA GLN A 115 -12.10 11.19 4.31
C GLN A 115 -13.48 10.76 3.84
N SER A 116 -13.66 9.48 3.46
CA SER A 116 -14.96 8.95 3.07
C SER A 116 -15.89 8.66 4.24
N GLY A 117 -15.40 8.76 5.49
CA GLY A 117 -16.15 8.44 6.72
C GLY A 117 -16.28 6.94 6.98
N GLU A 118 -15.51 6.10 6.30
CA GLU A 118 -15.59 4.64 6.37
C GLU A 118 -14.72 4.07 7.51
N GLN A 119 -14.89 4.62 8.72
CA GLN A 119 -14.06 4.36 9.90
C GLN A 119 -13.93 2.87 10.25
N ASN A 120 -15.01 2.09 10.17
CA ASN A 120 -14.96 0.65 10.44
C ASN A 120 -14.09 -0.11 9.42
N ARG A 121 -14.10 0.30 8.16
CA ARG A 121 -13.25 -0.29 7.11
C ARG A 121 -11.80 0.11 7.32
N LEU A 122 -11.55 1.37 7.67
CA LEU A 122 -10.21 1.88 8.00
C LEU A 122 -9.58 1.08 9.14
N TYR A 123 -10.29 0.97 10.26
CA TYR A 123 -9.84 0.21 11.42
C TYR A 123 -9.50 -1.25 11.04
N THR A 124 -10.44 -1.93 10.39
CA THR A 124 -10.26 -3.34 9.98
C THR A 124 -9.06 -3.51 9.04
N PHE A 125 -8.91 -2.59 8.08
CA PHE A 125 -7.82 -2.61 7.12
C PHE A 125 -6.46 -2.47 7.80
N LEU A 126 -6.28 -1.43 8.63
CA LEU A 126 -5.02 -1.16 9.31
C LEU A 126 -4.65 -2.26 10.31
N GLN A 127 -5.63 -2.74 11.09
CA GLN A 127 -5.43 -3.84 12.02
C GLN A 127 -4.95 -5.11 11.30
N HIS A 128 -5.64 -5.51 10.23
CA HIS A 128 -5.26 -6.69 9.46
C HIS A 128 -3.89 -6.53 8.80
N ARG A 129 -3.58 -5.34 8.27
CA ARG A 129 -2.28 -5.06 7.67
C ARG A 129 -1.15 -5.13 8.70
N ALA A 130 -1.33 -4.54 9.88
CA ALA A 130 -0.37 -4.60 10.97
C ALA A 130 -0.12 -6.05 11.41
N GLN A 131 -1.18 -6.83 11.59
CA GLN A 131 -1.11 -8.25 11.94
C GLN A 131 -0.43 -9.11 10.86
N LYS A 132 -0.66 -8.81 9.58
CA LYS A 132 -0.10 -9.58 8.46
C LYS A 132 1.37 -9.25 8.21
N LEU A 133 1.73 -7.96 8.21
CA LEU A 133 3.07 -7.52 7.87
C LEU A 133 4.06 -7.64 9.03
N GLN A 134 3.59 -7.51 10.28
CA GLN A 134 4.44 -7.57 11.48
C GLN A 134 5.67 -6.66 11.38
N THR A 135 5.45 -5.43 10.91
CA THR A 135 6.50 -4.40 10.82
C THR A 135 6.20 -3.27 11.80
N VAL A 136 7.25 -2.65 12.33
CA VAL A 136 7.14 -1.50 13.24
C VAL A 136 6.25 -0.41 12.62
N ARG A 137 6.52 -0.02 11.36
CA ARG A 137 5.73 0.98 10.63
C ARG A 137 4.24 0.63 10.59
N ALA A 138 3.88 -0.62 10.27
CA ALA A 138 2.46 -0.98 10.13
C ALA A 138 1.71 -0.88 11.48
N TRP A 139 2.36 -1.24 12.59
CA TRP A 139 1.79 -1.07 13.92
C TRP A 139 1.74 0.39 14.36
N VAL A 140 2.75 1.20 14.03
CA VAL A 140 2.77 2.65 14.28
C VAL A 140 1.63 3.36 13.54
N VAL A 141 1.45 3.07 12.25
CA VAL A 141 0.35 3.66 11.47
C VAL A 141 -1.00 3.25 12.06
N PHE A 142 -1.18 1.97 12.43
CA PHE A 142 -2.43 1.55 13.08
C PHE A 142 -2.66 2.27 14.42
N ALA A 143 -1.62 2.46 15.22
CA ALA A 143 -1.71 3.22 16.48
C ALA A 143 -2.13 4.68 16.25
N GLN A 144 -1.49 5.39 15.32
CA GLN A 144 -1.79 6.80 15.02
C GLN A 144 -3.26 6.97 14.62
N TYR A 145 -3.75 6.13 13.71
CA TYR A 145 -5.17 6.18 13.35
C TYR A 145 -6.07 5.78 14.53
N ALA A 146 -5.73 4.79 15.35
CA ALA A 146 -6.52 4.45 16.53
C ALA A 146 -6.61 5.63 17.52
N MET A 147 -5.53 6.42 17.67
CA MET A 147 -5.54 7.65 18.45
C MET A 147 -6.48 8.71 17.84
N ASP A 148 -6.47 8.90 16.52
CA ASP A 148 -7.33 9.85 15.83
C ASP A 148 -8.82 9.45 15.89
N LEU A 149 -9.08 8.15 15.94
CA LEU A 149 -10.41 7.56 16.09
C LEU A 149 -10.91 7.52 17.55
N ASP A 150 -10.12 8.05 18.49
CA ASP A 150 -10.40 8.04 19.94
C ASP A 150 -10.61 6.62 20.51
N ASP A 151 -9.84 5.65 20.01
CA ASP A 151 -9.78 4.26 20.47
C ASP A 151 -8.45 4.01 21.23
N PRO A 152 -8.40 4.36 22.53
CA PRO A 152 -7.17 4.27 23.31
C PRO A 152 -6.69 2.83 23.53
N ASP A 153 -7.60 1.86 23.59
CA ASP A 153 -7.24 0.46 23.82
C ASP A 153 -6.46 -0.11 22.64
N SER A 154 -6.94 0.15 21.42
CA SER A 154 -6.25 -0.27 20.19
C SER A 154 -4.94 0.48 20.00
N ALA A 155 -4.91 1.78 20.29
CA ALA A 155 -3.69 2.59 20.23
C ALA A 155 -2.60 2.01 21.15
N ILE A 156 -2.91 1.77 22.43
CA ILE A 156 -1.97 1.21 23.41
C ILE A 156 -1.46 -0.16 22.95
N ASN A 157 -2.36 -1.03 22.48
CA ASN A 157 -1.97 -2.35 22.01
C ASN A 157 -1.00 -2.26 20.82
N ALA A 158 -1.31 -1.42 19.84
CA ALA A 158 -0.50 -1.24 18.63
C ALA A 158 0.86 -0.63 18.94
N ILE A 159 0.92 0.39 19.80
CA ILE A 159 2.18 1.03 20.27
C ILE A 159 3.06 0.00 20.98
N ASN A 160 2.51 -0.73 21.95
CA ASN A 160 3.26 -1.73 22.70
C ASN A 160 3.76 -2.86 21.78
N THR A 161 2.96 -3.25 20.80
CA THR A 161 3.38 -4.24 19.81
C THR A 161 4.51 -3.71 18.93
N ALA A 162 4.43 -2.46 18.46
CA ALA A 162 5.48 -1.81 17.68
C ALA A 162 6.81 -1.74 18.45
N ILE A 163 6.77 -1.38 19.74
CA ILE A 163 7.93 -1.38 20.63
C ILE A 163 8.49 -2.80 20.80
N ALA A 164 7.63 -3.79 21.06
CA ALA A 164 8.04 -5.16 21.37
C ALA A 164 8.70 -5.89 20.18
N ILE A 165 8.28 -5.61 18.94
CA ILE A 165 8.87 -6.22 17.74
C ILE A 165 10.04 -5.42 17.17
N GLY A 166 10.27 -4.19 17.66
CA GLY A 166 11.41 -3.38 17.28
C GLY A 166 12.72 -3.98 17.77
N ASP A 167 13.82 -3.64 17.12
CA ASP A 167 15.18 -4.04 17.50
C ASP A 167 15.86 -3.06 18.47
N GLY A 168 15.11 -2.05 18.95
CA GLY A 168 15.62 -0.97 19.80
C GLY A 168 16.36 0.14 19.04
N GLY A 169 16.45 0.07 17.70
CA GLY A 169 17.09 1.09 16.88
C GLY A 169 16.15 2.15 16.31
N ASN A 170 14.84 2.03 16.52
CA ASN A 170 13.83 2.97 16.03
C ASN A 170 13.16 3.71 17.20
N ALA A 171 13.32 5.03 17.25
CA ALA A 171 12.73 5.88 18.28
C ALA A 171 11.22 6.11 18.08
N GLU A 172 10.71 5.96 16.85
CA GLU A 172 9.36 6.34 16.46
C GLU A 172 8.25 5.73 17.35
N PRO A 173 8.24 4.42 17.69
CA PRO A 173 7.21 3.88 18.58
C PRO A 173 7.22 4.51 19.98
N PHE A 174 8.39 4.91 20.48
CA PHE A 174 8.52 5.57 21.77
C PHE A 174 8.06 7.03 21.72
N ILE A 175 8.34 7.74 20.62
CA ILE A 175 7.82 9.08 20.36
C ILE A 175 6.28 9.05 20.37
N ILE A 176 5.68 8.13 19.62
CA ILE A 176 4.22 7.98 19.57
C ILE A 176 3.65 7.59 20.94
N ALA A 177 4.31 6.69 21.68
CA ALA A 177 3.92 6.34 23.03
C ALA A 177 3.94 7.54 23.99
N ALA A 178 4.95 8.40 23.87
CA ALA A 178 5.10 9.59 24.71
C ALA A 178 4.01 10.62 24.42
N ILE A 179 3.80 10.96 23.15
CA ILE A 179 2.73 11.87 22.70
C ILE A 179 1.36 11.36 23.16
N PHE A 180 1.13 10.05 23.06
CA PHE A 180 -0.16 9.49 23.47
C PHE A 180 -0.34 9.52 24.99
N ALA A 181 0.71 9.24 25.76
CA ALA A 181 0.69 9.36 27.22
C ALA A 181 0.39 10.81 27.66
N GLU A 182 0.96 11.81 27.01
CA GLU A 182 0.65 13.23 27.26
C GLU A 182 -0.83 13.53 26.99
N ARG A 183 -1.38 13.02 25.89
CA ARG A 183 -2.81 13.18 25.56
C ARG A 183 -3.72 12.56 26.64
N LEU A 184 -3.29 11.47 27.27
CA LEU A 184 -4.01 10.81 28.36
C LEU A 184 -3.74 11.45 29.74
N GLY A 185 -2.78 12.39 29.84
CA GLY A 185 -2.37 13.01 31.10
C GLY A 185 -1.50 12.12 31.98
N ASP A 186 -0.87 11.09 31.43
CA ASP A 186 0.11 10.25 32.14
C ASP A 186 1.54 10.79 31.92
N ASP A 187 1.84 11.88 32.63
CA ASP A 187 3.14 12.58 32.53
C ASP A 187 4.32 11.66 32.90
N SER A 188 4.11 10.71 33.83
CA SER A 188 5.14 9.77 34.25
C SER A 188 5.53 8.84 33.10
N LEU A 189 4.52 8.30 32.39
CA LEU A 189 4.76 7.45 31.23
C LEU A 189 5.33 8.28 30.07
N ALA A 190 4.80 9.48 29.82
CA ALA A 190 5.27 10.37 28.77
C ALA A 190 6.77 10.65 28.90
N VAL A 191 7.23 11.08 30.08
CA VAL A 191 8.64 11.31 30.37
C VAL A 191 9.47 10.05 30.11
N THR A 192 9.03 8.90 30.61
CA THR A 192 9.76 7.64 30.44
C THR A 192 9.95 7.33 28.95
N ARG A 193 8.90 7.47 28.15
CA ARG A 193 8.94 7.20 26.70
C ARG A 193 9.79 8.21 25.94
N TRP A 194 9.76 9.49 26.32
CA TRP A 194 10.64 10.49 25.75
C TRP A 194 12.12 10.22 26.05
N GLN A 195 12.44 9.73 27.24
CA GLN A 195 13.81 9.34 27.60
C GLN A 195 14.29 8.15 26.77
N GLU A 196 13.46 7.12 26.62
CA GLU A 196 13.76 5.96 25.76
C GLU A 196 13.99 6.40 24.30
N ALA A 197 13.12 7.27 23.77
CA ALA A 197 13.29 7.83 22.43
C ALA A 197 14.60 8.62 22.29
N TRP A 198 14.97 9.40 23.31
CA TRP A 198 16.21 10.20 23.33
C TRP A 198 17.48 9.34 23.35
N ILE A 199 17.46 8.21 24.05
CA ILE A 199 18.59 7.26 24.06
C ILE A 199 18.87 6.75 22.64
N ILE A 200 17.84 6.58 21.82
CA ILE A 200 17.94 6.10 20.43
C ILE A 200 18.35 7.25 19.49
N GLU A 201 17.69 8.41 19.61
CA GLU A 201 17.92 9.58 18.75
C GLU A 201 18.25 10.85 19.56
N PRO A 202 19.45 10.96 20.17
CA PRO A 202 19.78 12.04 21.09
C PRO A 202 19.92 13.42 20.40
N THR A 203 20.06 13.44 19.08
CA THR A 203 20.18 14.65 18.27
C THR A 203 18.83 15.15 17.73
N ASN A 204 17.75 14.40 17.96
CA ASN A 204 16.42 14.80 17.52
C ASN A 204 15.91 15.95 18.41
N THR A 205 15.64 17.09 17.77
CA THR A 205 15.24 18.32 18.47
C THR A 205 13.84 18.21 19.06
N GLU A 206 12.93 17.49 18.41
CA GLU A 206 11.56 17.29 18.91
C GLU A 206 11.58 16.57 20.26
N ILE A 207 12.32 15.47 20.35
CA ILE A 207 12.48 14.71 21.60
C ILE A 207 13.11 15.59 22.70
N SER A 208 14.14 16.35 22.34
CA SER A 208 14.84 17.24 23.28
C SER A 208 13.97 18.40 23.77
N ASP A 209 13.12 18.94 22.90
CA ASP A 209 12.14 19.99 23.24
C ASP A 209 11.05 19.44 24.14
N ALA A 210 10.52 18.24 23.85
CA ALA A 210 9.51 17.58 24.66
C ALA A 210 10.01 17.29 26.08
N LEU A 211 11.22 16.74 26.23
CA LEU A 211 11.86 16.54 27.55
C LEU A 211 12.02 17.85 28.32
N ARG A 212 12.43 18.93 27.66
CA ARG A 212 12.53 20.26 28.29
C ARG A 212 11.17 20.80 28.72
N GLY A 213 10.11 20.50 27.96
CA GLY A 213 8.72 20.79 28.33
C GLY A 213 8.32 20.14 29.67
N HIS A 214 8.85 18.95 29.94
CA HIS A 214 8.69 18.23 31.22
C HIS A 214 9.73 18.61 32.29
N GLY A 215 10.53 19.67 32.06
CA GLY A 215 11.54 20.13 33.01
C GLY A 215 12.82 19.29 33.06
N ILE A 216 13.02 18.40 32.09
CA ILE A 216 14.21 17.54 31.98
C ILE A 216 15.19 18.20 31.01
N VAL A 217 16.46 18.29 31.40
CA VAL A 217 17.53 18.79 30.53
C VAL A 217 18.22 17.60 29.89
N PRO A 218 18.06 17.37 28.56
CA PRO A 218 18.71 16.27 27.88
C PRO A 218 20.23 16.40 27.94
N GLY A 219 20.93 15.31 28.23
CA GLY A 219 22.39 15.33 28.33
C GLY A 219 23.01 13.98 28.68
N PRO A 220 24.35 13.89 28.65
CA PRO A 220 25.09 12.63 28.80
C PRO A 220 24.75 11.85 30.08
N THR A 221 24.41 12.56 31.16
CA THR A 221 24.01 11.95 32.44
C THR A 221 22.72 11.13 32.37
N MET A 222 21.89 11.31 31.34
CA MET A 222 20.66 10.53 31.14
C MET A 222 20.92 9.11 30.62
N THR A 223 22.08 8.84 30.00
CA THR A 223 22.40 7.49 29.50
C THR A 223 22.90 6.56 30.60
N GLY A 224 23.17 7.10 31.80
CA GLY A 224 23.81 6.34 32.89
C GLY A 224 25.25 5.92 32.60
N VAL A 225 25.85 6.39 31.50
CA VAL A 225 27.26 6.15 31.17
C VAL A 225 28.09 7.20 31.91
N ASP A 226 28.84 6.75 32.92
CA ASP A 226 29.81 7.58 33.63
C ASP A 226 30.98 7.89 32.68
N ASP A 227 31.21 9.17 32.34
CA ASP A 227 32.29 9.63 31.46
C ASP A 227 33.70 9.49 32.11
N SER A 228 33.84 8.64 33.13
CA SER A 228 35.07 8.39 33.87
C SER A 228 35.85 7.17 33.34
N GLN A 229 36.32 7.22 32.09
CA GLN A 229 37.32 6.29 31.54
C GLN A 229 38.44 7.05 30.83
#